data_AF-A0A379WWV7-F1
#
_entry.id   AF-A0A379WWV7-F1
#
_cell.length_a   1.000
_cell.length_b   1.000
_cell.length_c   1.000
_cell.angle_alpha   90.00
_cell.angle_beta   90.00
_cell.angle_gamma   90.00
#
_symmetry.space_group_name_H-M   'P 1'
#
loop_
_entity.id
_entity.type
_entity.pdbx_description
1 polymer ?
#
loop_
_entity_poly.entity_id
_entity_poly.type
_entity_poly.pdbx_seq_one_letter_code
_entity_poly.pdbx_strand_id
1 'polypeptide(L)'
;MLREGQEVIVQIDKEERGNKGAALTTFISLAGSYLVLMPNNPRAGGISRRIEGDDRTELKEALASLELPEGMGLIVRTAGVGKSAEALQWDLSFRLKHWEAIQKAAESRPAPFLIHQESNVIVRAFRDYLRQDIGEILIDNPKVMEMGASAYRRVGPPGF
;
A
#
# COMPACT_ATOMS: atom_id res chain seq x y z
N MET A 1 1.17 -2.20 28.38
CA MET A 1 0.62 -3.55 28.70
C MET A 1 -0.79 -3.60 28.17
N LEU A 2 -1.18 -4.65 27.44
CA LEU A 2 -2.55 -4.82 26.92
C LEU A 2 -3.48 -5.35 28.02
N ARG A 3 -4.78 -5.05 27.92
CA ARG A 3 -5.82 -5.54 28.83
C ARG A 3 -6.94 -6.23 28.05
N GLU A 4 -7.60 -7.19 28.68
CA GLU A 4 -8.81 -7.80 28.09
C GLU A 4 -9.88 -6.73 27.85
N GLY A 5 -10.55 -6.81 26.70
CA GLY A 5 -11.53 -5.81 26.26
C GLY A 5 -10.92 -4.53 25.67
N GLN A 6 -9.59 -4.38 25.62
CA GLN A 6 -8.96 -3.24 24.95
C GLN A 6 -9.12 -3.34 23.42
N GLU A 7 -9.70 -2.31 22.82
CA GLU A 7 -9.84 -2.21 21.37
C GLU A 7 -8.49 -1.86 20.71
N VAL A 8 -8.19 -2.55 19.61
CA VAL A 8 -6.97 -2.36 18.82
C VAL A 8 -7.26 -2.52 17.33
N ILE A 9 -6.65 -1.67 16.50
CA ILE A 9 -6.66 -1.86 15.05
C ILE A 9 -5.64 -2.96 14.72
N VAL A 10 -6.07 -3.96 13.96
CA VAL A 10 -5.25 -5.10 13.55
C VAL A 10 -5.34 -5.32 12.04
N GLN A 11 -4.25 -5.82 11.47
CA GLN A 11 -4.16 -6.30 10.10
C GLN A 11 -3.83 -7.79 10.10
N ILE A 12 -4.41 -8.54 9.16
CA ILE A 12 -4.06 -9.93 8.90
C ILE A 12 -2.68 -9.96 8.22
N ASP A 13 -1.68 -10.51 8.90
CA ASP A 13 -0.34 -10.75 8.35
C ASP A 13 -0.28 -12.10 7.63
N LYS A 14 -0.94 -13.12 8.20
CA LYS A 14 -1.04 -14.46 7.60
C LYS A 14 -2.46 -14.97 7.74
N GLU A 15 -3.00 -15.49 6.64
CA GLU A 15 -4.30 -16.14 6.63
C GLU A 15 -4.31 -17.40 7.53
N GLU A 16 -5.51 -17.87 7.83
CA GLU A 16 -5.70 -19.10 8.60
C GLU A 16 -5.06 -20.30 7.88
N ARG A 17 -4.55 -21.25 8.67
CA ARG A 17 -3.94 -22.46 8.12
C ARG A 17 -4.31 -23.67 8.97
N GLY A 18 -5.11 -24.56 8.39
CA GLY A 18 -5.65 -25.72 9.10
C GLY A 18 -6.48 -25.24 10.28
N ASN A 19 -6.13 -25.67 11.49
CA ASN A 19 -6.85 -25.28 12.71
C ASN A 19 -6.25 -24.03 13.40
N LYS A 20 -5.24 -23.38 12.80
CA LYS A 20 -4.64 -22.15 13.33
C LYS A 20 -5.36 -20.93 12.75
N GLY A 21 -5.88 -20.08 13.62
CA GLY A 21 -6.42 -18.78 13.22
C GLY A 21 -5.37 -17.88 12.58
N ALA A 22 -5.83 -16.80 11.95
CA ALA A 22 -4.98 -15.84 11.27
C ALA A 22 -3.97 -15.18 12.22
N ALA A 23 -2.75 -14.92 11.72
CA ALA A 23 -1.77 -14.13 12.44
C ALA A 23 -2.09 -12.63 12.26
N LEU A 24 -2.07 -11.88 13.35
CA LEU A 24 -2.42 -10.46 13.36
C LEU A 24 -1.22 -9.61 13.73
N THR A 25 -1.18 -8.39 13.20
CA THR A 25 -0.22 -7.34 13.57
C THR A 25 -0.96 -6.05 13.85
N THR A 26 -0.47 -5.29 14.83
CA THR A 26 -0.89 -3.89 15.02
C THR A 26 -0.06 -2.95 14.16
N PHE A 27 1.07 -3.38 13.60
CA PHE A 27 1.85 -2.58 12.65
C PHE A 27 1.18 -2.64 11.28
N ILE A 28 0.43 -1.60 10.95
CA ILE A 28 -0.35 -1.53 9.72
C ILE A 28 0.60 -1.22 8.55
N SER A 29 0.27 -1.78 7.39
CA SER A 29 0.98 -1.54 6.13
C SER A 29 -0.05 -1.24 5.04
N LEU A 30 0.14 -0.13 4.34
CA LEU A 30 -0.74 0.31 3.25
C LEU A 30 0.05 0.38 1.95
N ALA A 31 -0.07 -0.67 1.13
CA ALA A 31 0.66 -0.79 -0.12
C ALA A 31 -0.01 0.05 -1.23
N GLY A 32 0.74 1.01 -1.77
CA GLY A 32 0.46 1.75 -3.00
C GLY A 32 1.20 1.13 -4.19
N SER A 33 1.21 1.83 -5.32
CA SER A 33 1.88 1.34 -6.54
C SER A 33 3.40 1.41 -6.41
N TYR A 34 3.92 2.49 -5.81
CA TYR A 34 5.35 2.78 -5.71
C TYR A 34 5.85 2.70 -4.28
N LEU A 35 4.98 2.98 -3.31
CA LEU A 35 5.34 3.07 -1.90
C LEU A 35 4.49 2.13 -1.04
N VAL A 36 5.03 1.74 0.12
CA VAL A 36 4.26 1.12 1.21
C VAL A 36 4.39 2.01 2.43
N LEU A 37 3.26 2.56 2.89
CA LEU A 37 3.20 3.37 4.10
C LEU A 37 3.06 2.47 5.33
N MET A 38 3.88 2.72 6.35
CA MET A 38 3.86 2.06 7.65
C MET A 38 3.50 3.11 8.72
N PRO A 39 2.21 3.47 8.88
CA PRO A 39 1.82 4.68 9.61
C PRO A 39 2.08 4.63 11.12
N ASN A 40 2.40 3.47 11.67
CA ASN A 40 2.67 3.30 13.10
C ASN A 40 3.94 2.50 13.38
N ASN A 41 4.89 2.53 12.43
CA ASN A 41 6.20 1.92 12.61
C ASN A 41 7.30 2.80 11.99
N PRO A 42 7.86 3.77 12.75
CA PRO A 42 8.91 4.67 12.23
C PRO A 42 10.21 3.93 11.92
N ARG A 43 10.40 2.72 12.47
CA ARG A 43 11.56 1.88 12.19
C ARG A 43 11.44 1.12 10.89
N ALA A 44 10.23 0.99 10.33
CA ALA A 44 10.01 0.31 9.07
C ALA A 44 10.13 1.30 7.92
N GLY A 45 11.31 1.39 7.33
CA GLY A 45 11.53 2.21 6.14
C GLY A 45 12.69 1.72 5.29
N GLY A 46 12.75 2.21 4.05
CA GLY A 46 13.88 2.00 3.16
C GLY A 46 13.50 1.67 1.73
N ILE A 47 14.49 1.23 0.96
CA ILE A 47 14.34 0.93 -0.46
C ILE A 47 14.37 -0.59 -0.65
N SER A 48 13.47 -1.11 -1.48
CA SER A 48 13.40 -2.53 -1.86
C SER A 48 14.79 -3.12 -2.11
N ARG A 49 15.03 -4.33 -1.57
CA ARG A 49 16.31 -5.05 -1.72
C ARG A 49 16.63 -5.45 -3.16
N ARG A 50 15.65 -5.37 -4.08
CA ARG A 50 15.84 -5.63 -5.51
C ARG A 50 16.40 -4.43 -6.28
N ILE A 51 16.57 -3.29 -5.61
CA ILE A 51 17.07 -2.04 -6.22
C ILE A 51 18.47 -1.78 -5.68
N GLU A 52 19.42 -1.67 -6.60
CA GLU A 52 20.86 -1.57 -6.35
C GLU A 52 21.47 -0.49 -7.26
N GLY A 53 22.74 -0.16 -7.04
CA GLY A 53 23.47 0.81 -7.87
C GLY A 53 22.90 2.23 -7.81
N ASP A 54 22.98 2.94 -8.93
CA ASP A 54 22.62 4.36 -9.04
C ASP A 54 21.13 4.60 -8.77
N ASP A 55 20.24 3.71 -9.24
CA ASP A 55 18.79 3.75 -8.95
C ASP A 55 18.49 3.84 -7.44
N ARG A 56 19.30 3.14 -6.62
CA ARG A 56 19.13 3.16 -5.16
C ARG A 56 19.54 4.50 -4.56
N THR A 57 20.58 5.13 -5.10
CA THR A 57 21.05 6.44 -4.65
C THR A 57 20.03 7.52 -5.01
N GLU A 58 19.57 7.54 -6.26
CA GLU A 58 18.54 8.48 -6.73
C GLU A 58 17.24 8.35 -5.92
N LEU A 59 16.77 7.12 -5.68
CA LEU A 59 15.57 6.92 -4.86
C LEU A 59 15.76 7.35 -3.41
N LYS A 60 16.98 7.27 -2.87
CA LYS A 60 17.26 7.72 -1.51
C LYS A 60 17.15 9.24 -1.42
N GLU A 61 17.61 9.96 -2.44
CA GLU A 61 17.49 11.41 -2.54
C GLU A 61 16.02 11.82 -2.74
N ALA A 62 15.31 11.16 -3.66
CA ALA A 62 13.87 11.40 -3.88
C ALA A 62 13.03 11.09 -2.64
N LEU A 63 13.37 10.06 -1.87
CA LEU A 63 12.71 9.77 -0.59
C LEU A 63 12.91 10.87 0.44
N ALA A 64 14.07 11.51 0.46
CA ALA A 64 14.39 12.57 1.41
C ALA A 64 13.63 13.87 1.13
N SER A 65 13.12 14.06 -0.09
CA SER A 65 12.27 15.21 -0.44
C SER A 65 10.78 14.97 -0.19
N LEU A 66 10.37 13.77 0.21
CA LEU A 66 8.96 13.47 0.51
C LEU A 66 8.54 14.02 1.87
N GLU A 67 7.32 14.55 1.92
CA GLU A 67 6.69 15.04 3.15
C GLU A 67 6.03 13.86 3.90
N LEU A 68 6.82 13.13 4.67
CA LEU A 68 6.33 12.03 5.52
C LEU A 68 6.09 12.53 6.96
N PRO A 69 4.88 12.40 7.52
CA PRO A 69 4.62 12.74 8.91
C PRO A 69 5.50 11.97 9.90
N GLU A 70 5.84 12.63 11.02
CA GLU A 70 6.62 12.00 12.09
C GLU A 70 5.96 10.73 12.63
N GLY A 71 6.78 9.77 13.03
CA GLY A 71 6.31 8.49 13.57
C GLY A 71 5.87 7.47 12.52
N MET A 72 5.86 7.84 11.24
CA MET A 72 5.55 6.94 10.12
C MET A 72 6.82 6.42 9.44
N GLY A 73 6.71 5.24 8.86
CA GLY A 73 7.73 4.63 8.04
C GLY A 73 7.28 4.49 6.58
N LEU A 74 8.23 4.43 5.65
CA LEU A 74 7.95 4.36 4.22
C LEU A 74 8.92 3.41 3.51
N ILE A 75 8.39 2.49 2.70
CA ILE A 75 9.18 1.54 1.92
C ILE A 75 8.96 1.79 0.42
N VAL A 76 10.02 1.97 -0.35
CA VAL A 76 9.95 2.07 -1.82
C VAL A 76 9.90 0.69 -2.45
N ARG A 77 8.90 0.47 -3.31
CA ARG A 77 8.72 -0.75 -4.11
C ARG A 77 9.60 -0.71 -5.36
N THR A 78 9.88 -1.88 -5.93
CA THR A 78 10.62 -1.99 -7.21
C THR A 78 9.96 -1.20 -8.35
N ALA A 79 8.62 -1.06 -8.35
CA ALA A 79 7.91 -0.27 -9.35
C ALA A 79 8.10 1.26 -9.19
N GLY A 80 8.70 1.72 -8.09
CA GLY A 80 9.04 3.13 -7.86
C GLY A 80 10.34 3.59 -8.53
N VAL A 81 11.15 2.68 -9.07
CA VAL A 81 12.38 3.04 -9.80
C VAL A 81 12.03 3.90 -11.01
N GLY A 82 12.80 4.99 -11.22
CA GLY A 82 12.61 5.93 -12.31
C GLY A 82 11.36 6.83 -12.19
N LYS A 83 10.67 6.81 -11.04
CA LYS A 83 9.55 7.74 -10.77
C LYS A 83 10.07 9.04 -10.17
N SER A 84 9.46 10.15 -10.57
CA SER A 84 9.79 11.46 -10.04
C SER A 84 9.35 11.60 -8.58
N ALA A 85 9.95 12.55 -7.85
CA ALA A 85 9.58 12.83 -6.48
C ALA A 85 8.09 13.23 -6.36
N GLU A 86 7.54 13.93 -7.35
CA GLU A 86 6.13 14.32 -7.40
C GLU A 86 5.22 13.09 -7.51
N ALA A 87 5.57 12.12 -8.36
CA ALA A 87 4.81 10.88 -8.50
C ALA A 87 4.83 10.05 -7.21
N LEU A 88 5.97 10.00 -6.52
CA LEU A 88 6.09 9.36 -5.22
C LEU A 88 5.30 10.10 -4.13
N GLN A 89 5.37 11.44 -4.09
CA GLN A 89 4.61 12.27 -3.15
C GLN A 89 3.10 12.13 -3.37
N TRP A 90 2.66 12.01 -4.62
CA TRP A 90 1.27 11.73 -4.95
C TRP A 90 0.83 10.38 -4.40
N ASP A 91 1.58 9.30 -4.66
CA ASP A 91 1.26 7.96 -4.11
C ASP A 91 1.21 7.99 -2.57
N LEU A 92 2.17 8.67 -1.92
CA LEU A 92 2.19 8.87 -0.47
C LEU A 92 0.94 9.60 0.03
N SER A 93 0.54 10.68 -0.62
CA SER A 93 -0.62 11.49 -0.23
C SER A 93 -1.93 10.68 -0.25
N PHE A 94 -2.07 9.75 -1.21
CA PHE A 94 -3.20 8.82 -1.24
C PHE A 94 -3.17 7.83 -0.06
N ARG A 95 -1.99 7.35 0.34
CA ARG A 95 -1.83 6.44 1.49
C ARG A 95 -2.13 7.14 2.81
N LEU A 96 -1.69 8.40 2.97
CA LEU A 96 -1.98 9.20 4.16
C LEU A 96 -3.50 9.43 4.32
N LYS A 97 -4.19 9.85 3.25
CA LYS A 97 -5.65 9.98 3.26
C LYS A 97 -6.37 8.67 3.59
N HIS A 98 -5.86 7.55 3.09
CA HIS A 98 -6.41 6.23 3.42
C HIS A 98 -6.21 5.88 4.89
N TRP A 99 -5.04 6.17 5.45
CA TRP A 99 -4.78 5.98 6.89
C TRP A 99 -5.73 6.83 7.76
N GLU A 100 -5.93 8.10 7.42
CA GLU A 100 -6.90 8.96 8.12
C GLU A 100 -8.32 8.38 8.08
N ALA A 101 -8.73 7.83 6.93
CA ALA A 101 -10.05 7.20 6.80
C ALA A 101 -10.17 5.93 7.68
N ILE A 102 -9.09 5.15 7.79
CA ILE A 102 -9.03 3.97 8.68
C ILE A 102 -9.19 4.40 10.14
N GLN A 103 -8.47 5.45 10.58
CA GLN A 103 -8.58 5.96 11.95
C GLN A 103 -9.99 6.47 12.26
N LYS A 104 -10.56 7.30 11.37
CA LYS A 104 -11.93 7.80 11.51
C LYS A 104 -12.95 6.67 11.58
N ALA A 105 -12.80 5.63 10.75
CA ALA A 105 -13.68 4.47 10.77
C ALA A 105 -13.54 3.67 12.07
N ALA A 106 -12.31 3.49 12.58
CA ALA A 106 -12.06 2.82 13.86
C ALA A 106 -12.72 3.55 15.04
N GLU A 107 -12.74 4.88 15.04
CA GLU A 107 -13.39 5.70 16.08
C GLU A 107 -14.92 5.79 15.92
N SER A 108 -15.45 5.50 14.73
CA SER A 108 -16.86 5.72 14.41
C SER A 108 -17.84 4.74 15.10
N ARG A 109 -17.36 3.57 15.52
CA ARG A 109 -18.16 2.54 16.20
C ARG A 109 -17.27 1.57 16.98
N PRO A 110 -17.77 0.90 18.03
CA PRO A 110 -16.99 -0.08 18.79
C PRO A 110 -16.67 -1.35 17.99
N ALA A 111 -15.60 -2.04 18.38
CA ALA A 111 -15.18 -3.32 17.82
C ALA A 111 -16.19 -4.46 18.16
N PRO A 112 -16.19 -5.61 17.44
CA PRO A 112 -15.38 -5.94 16.27
C PRO A 112 -16.07 -5.63 14.94
N PHE A 113 -15.34 -5.09 13.97
CA PHE A 113 -15.83 -4.94 12.60
C PHE A 113 -14.69 -4.80 11.58
N LEU A 114 -15.02 -5.05 10.32
CA LEU A 114 -14.12 -4.82 9.19
C LEU A 114 -14.01 -3.32 8.89
N ILE A 115 -12.79 -2.77 8.97
CA ILE A 115 -12.50 -1.37 8.60
C ILE A 115 -12.15 -1.25 7.12
N HIS A 116 -11.24 -2.09 6.64
CA HIS A 116 -10.75 -2.07 5.27
C HIS A 116 -10.68 -3.50 4.72
N GLN A 117 -11.27 -3.70 3.55
CA GLN A 117 -11.09 -4.91 2.76
C GLN A 117 -10.03 -4.62 1.69
N GLU A 118 -8.96 -5.42 1.68
CA GLU A 118 -7.95 -5.37 0.63
C GLU A 118 -8.61 -5.54 -0.75
N SER A 119 -8.05 -4.87 -1.76
CA SER A 119 -8.68 -4.79 -3.06
C SER A 119 -8.77 -6.16 -3.75
N ASN A 120 -9.73 -6.28 -4.67
CA ASN A 120 -9.89 -7.50 -5.46
C ASN A 120 -8.65 -7.80 -6.32
N VAL A 121 -8.60 -9.03 -6.87
CA VAL A 121 -7.44 -9.52 -7.62
C VAL A 121 -7.05 -8.62 -8.80
N ILE A 122 -8.01 -7.97 -9.47
CA ILE A 122 -7.75 -7.10 -10.63
C ILE A 122 -7.01 -5.84 -10.20
N VAL A 123 -7.51 -5.16 -9.16
CA VAL A 123 -6.86 -3.96 -8.61
C VAL A 123 -5.48 -4.28 -8.07
N ARG A 124 -5.33 -5.42 -7.36
CA ARG A 124 -4.02 -5.88 -6.88
C ARG A 124 -3.08 -6.18 -8.04
N ALA A 125 -3.58 -6.81 -9.11
CA ALA A 125 -2.78 -7.13 -10.26
C ALA A 125 -2.22 -5.87 -10.92
N PHE A 126 -3.04 -4.82 -11.06
CA PHE A 126 -2.55 -3.54 -11.56
C PHE A 126 -1.59 -2.85 -10.61
N ARG A 127 -1.90 -2.79 -9.31
CA ARG A 127 -0.99 -2.20 -8.31
C ARG A 127 0.39 -2.88 -8.29
N ASP A 128 0.42 -4.21 -8.43
CA ASP A 128 1.61 -5.01 -8.15
C ASP A 128 2.42 -5.38 -9.40
N TYR A 129 1.77 -5.49 -10.56
CA TYR A 129 2.39 -5.97 -11.80
C TYR A 129 2.30 -5.02 -12.99
N LEU A 130 1.46 -3.97 -12.96
CA LEU A 130 1.38 -3.03 -14.07
C LEU A 130 2.64 -2.18 -14.16
N ARG A 131 3.47 -2.46 -15.17
CA ARG A 131 4.74 -1.80 -15.43
C ARG A 131 4.70 -1.10 -16.78
N GLN A 132 5.66 -0.21 -17.01
CA GLN A 132 5.75 0.57 -18.25
C GLN A 132 6.07 -0.29 -19.49
N ASP A 133 6.70 -1.46 -19.30
CA ASP A 133 7.00 -2.42 -20.36
C ASP A 133 5.81 -3.30 -20.77
N ILE A 134 4.65 -3.16 -20.10
CA ILE A 134 3.43 -3.87 -20.45
C ILE A 134 2.67 -3.08 -21.51
N GLY A 135 2.72 -3.55 -22.76
CA GLY A 135 2.05 -2.91 -23.90
C GLY A 135 0.53 -3.08 -23.89
N GLU A 136 0.04 -4.26 -23.49
CA GLU A 136 -1.41 -4.56 -23.50
C GLU A 136 -1.82 -5.52 -22.38
N ILE A 137 -3.11 -5.44 -22.01
CA ILE A 137 -3.74 -6.31 -21.02
C ILE A 137 -4.94 -6.96 -21.70
N LEU A 138 -4.82 -8.24 -22.03
CA LEU A 138 -5.88 -9.00 -22.69
C LEU A 138 -6.89 -9.48 -21.64
N ILE A 139 -8.16 -9.10 -21.82
CA ILE A 139 -9.28 -9.52 -20.97
C ILE A 139 -10.38 -10.10 -21.87
N ASP A 140 -10.72 -11.36 -21.65
CA ASP A 140 -11.67 -12.13 -22.46
C ASP A 140 -13.12 -12.08 -21.95
N ASN A 141 -13.34 -11.49 -20.77
CA ASN A 141 -14.66 -11.35 -20.17
C ASN A 141 -15.08 -9.87 -20.12
N PRO A 142 -16.19 -9.47 -20.78
CA PRO A 142 -16.65 -8.08 -20.83
C PRO A 142 -16.91 -7.45 -19.45
N LYS A 143 -17.40 -8.21 -18.47
CA LYS A 143 -17.63 -7.69 -17.11
C LYS A 143 -16.31 -7.41 -16.41
N VAL A 144 -15.33 -8.30 -16.58
CA VAL A 144 -13.98 -8.13 -16.03
C VAL A 144 -13.28 -6.95 -16.70
N MET A 145 -13.50 -6.73 -18.00
CA MET A 145 -12.97 -5.60 -18.75
C MET A 145 -13.45 -4.27 -18.17
N GLU A 146 -14.75 -4.15 -17.87
CA GLU A 146 -15.31 -2.96 -17.23
C GLU A 146 -14.73 -2.72 -15.82
N MET A 147 -14.63 -3.79 -15.01
CA MET A 147 -13.98 -3.73 -13.70
C MET A 147 -12.51 -3.33 -13.80
N GLY A 148 -11.80 -3.83 -14.81
CA GLY A 148 -10.42 -3.49 -15.16
C GLY A 148 -10.27 -2.03 -15.51
N ALA A 149 -11.07 -1.50 -16.43
CA ALA A 149 -11.01 -0.08 -16.80
C ALA A 149 -11.27 0.86 -15.59
N SER A 150 -12.15 0.46 -14.68
CA SER A 150 -12.38 1.19 -13.42
C SER A 150 -11.20 1.05 -12.43
N ALA A 151 -10.59 -0.12 -12.33
CA ALA A 151 -9.42 -0.36 -11.49
C ALA A 151 -8.19 0.42 -12.00
N TYR A 152 -7.94 0.40 -13.31
CA TYR A 152 -6.83 1.12 -13.95
C TYR A 152 -6.89 2.63 -13.67
N ARG A 153 -8.07 3.24 -13.82
CA ARG A 153 -8.28 4.67 -13.48
C ARG A 153 -8.04 5.00 -12.02
N ARG A 154 -8.33 4.06 -11.09
CA ARG A 154 -8.13 4.25 -9.65
C ARG A 154 -6.68 4.08 -9.21
N VAL A 155 -5.96 3.12 -9.80
CA VAL A 155 -4.54 2.88 -9.52
C VAL A 155 -3.67 3.98 -10.16
N GLY A 156 -4.15 4.56 -11.26
CA GLY A 156 -3.43 5.56 -12.04
C GLY A 156 -2.50 4.90 -13.08
N PRO A 157 -2.29 5.55 -14.23
CA PRO A 157 -1.38 5.05 -15.25
C PRO A 157 0.08 5.04 -14.75
N PRO A 158 0.95 4.13 -15.24
CA PRO A 158 2.37 4.10 -14.90
C PRO A 158 3.16 5.31 -15.43
N GLY A 159 3.05 6.47 -14.78
CA GLY A 159 3.92 7.63 -15.01
C GLY A 159 3.41 8.63 -16.05
N PHE A 160 2.54 9.53 -15.61
CA PHE A 160 2.62 10.94 -16.02
C PHE A 160 3.39 11.70 -14.95
#